data_AF-A0A1V4EW21-F1
#
_entry.id   AF-A0A1V4EW21-F1
#
_cell.length_a   1.000
_cell.length_b   1.000
_cell.length_c   1.000
_cell.angle_alpha   90.00
_cell.angle_beta   90.00
_cell.angle_gamma   90.00
#
_symmetry.space_group_name_H-M   'P 1'
#
loop_
_entity.id
_entity.type
_entity.pdbx_description
1 polymer ?
#
loop_
_entity_poly.entity_id
_entity_poly.type
_entity_poly.pdbx_seq_one_letter_code
_entity_poly.pdbx_strand_id
1 'polypeptide(L)'
;MKGTSVEETVIDLLAKVCADDPERIRAELASLGDAEIPSLFFLEIVGPIEEIFGVSISASKVHERVKSSFKNFCNLIEELHWRG
;
A
#
# COMPACT_ATOMS: atom_id res chain seq x y z
N MET A 1 -9.16 19.55 1.87
CA MET A 1 -9.23 18.07 1.86
C MET A 1 -8.30 17.59 2.94
N LYS A 2 -8.77 16.82 3.94
CA LYS A 2 -7.83 16.13 4.83
C LYS A 2 -7.08 15.14 3.95
N GLY A 3 -5.77 15.32 3.76
CA GLY A 3 -4.97 14.39 2.98
C GLY A 3 -5.12 13.00 3.59
N THR A 4 -5.60 12.04 2.81
CA THR A 4 -5.65 10.64 3.21
C THR A 4 -4.21 10.17 3.38
N SER A 5 -3.88 9.48 4.48
CA SER A 5 -2.53 8.94 4.68
C SER A 5 -2.22 7.87 3.63
N VAL A 6 -0.92 7.58 3.44
CA VAL A 6 -0.48 6.48 2.57
C VAL A 6 -1.15 5.18 2.99
N GLU A 7 -1.14 4.87 4.29
CA GLU A 7 -1.77 3.67 4.84
C GLU A 7 -3.26 3.57 4.48
N GLU A 8 -4.05 4.62 4.74
CA GLU A 8 -5.49 4.62 4.44
C GLU A 8 -5.77 4.44 2.95
N THR A 9 -4.94 5.06 2.10
CA THR A 9 -5.07 4.92 0.65
C THR A 9 -4.75 3.49 0.20
N VAL A 10 -3.70 2.88 0.74
CA VAL A 10 -3.33 1.50 0.43
C VAL A 10 -4.42 0.54 0.90
N ILE A 11 -4.99 0.73 2.09
CA ILE A 11 -6.10 -0.08 2.61
C ILE A 11 -7.31 0.00 1.68
N ASP A 12 -7.73 1.21 1.31
CA ASP A 12 -8.91 1.39 0.46
C ASP A 12 -8.73 0.79 -0.94
N LEU A 13 -7.51 0.82 -1.48
CA LEU A 13 -7.19 0.20 -2.78
C LEU A 13 -7.16 -1.33 -2.69
N LEU A 14 -6.52 -1.87 -1.65
CA LEU A 14 -6.49 -3.32 -1.41
C LEU A 14 -7.89 -3.88 -1.16
N ALA A 15 -8.71 -3.19 -0.36
CA ALA A 15 -10.10 -3.56 -0.13
C ALA A 15 -10.88 -3.71 -1.45
N LYS A 16 -10.68 -2.78 -2.38
CA LYS A 16 -11.30 -2.85 -3.72
C LYS A 16 -10.79 -4.03 -4.54
N VAL A 17 -9.47 -4.25 -4.59
CA VAL A 17 -8.88 -5.34 -5.37
C VAL A 17 -9.25 -6.72 -4.81
N CYS A 18 -9.27 -6.86 -3.49
CA CYS A 18 -9.61 -8.11 -2.82
C CYS A 18 -11.12 -8.33 -2.65
N ALA A 19 -11.95 -7.37 -3.05
CA ALA A 19 -13.39 -7.33 -2.74
C ALA A 19 -13.67 -7.59 -1.25
N ASP A 20 -12.89 -6.92 -0.40
CA ASP A 20 -12.89 -7.08 1.06
C ASP A 20 -13.34 -5.78 1.77
N ASP A 21 -13.68 -5.89 3.05
CA ASP A 21 -14.07 -4.75 3.88
C ASP A 21 -12.82 -4.03 4.42
N PRO A 22 -12.63 -2.72 4.11
CA PRO A 22 -11.50 -1.97 4.63
C PRO A 22 -11.46 -1.90 6.16
N GLU A 23 -12.61 -1.96 6.86
CA GLU A 23 -12.64 -2.02 8.34
C GLU A 23 -12.04 -3.32 8.86
N ARG A 24 -12.24 -4.44 8.15
CA ARG A 24 -11.63 -5.72 8.52
C ARG A 24 -10.12 -5.67 8.37
N ILE A 25 -9.64 -5.11 7.25
CA ILE A 25 -8.21 -4.92 7.00
C ILE A 25 -7.59 -4.00 8.07
N ARG A 26 -8.25 -2.88 8.42
CA ARG A 26 -7.81 -2.00 9.51
C ARG A 26 -7.70 -2.75 10.84
N ALA A 27 -8.71 -3.55 11.19
CA ALA A 27 -8.72 -4.30 12.44
C ALA A 27 -7.58 -5.34 12.50
N GLU A 28 -7.32 -6.05 11.41
CA GLU A 28 -6.19 -6.99 11.33
C GLU A 28 -4.85 -6.27 11.47
N LEU A 29 -4.64 -5.18 10.74
CA LEU A 29 -3.43 -4.36 10.83
C LEU A 29 -3.23 -3.79 12.25
N ALA A 30 -4.29 -3.33 12.90
CA ALA A 30 -4.23 -2.83 14.27
C ALA A 30 -3.86 -3.94 15.28
N SER A 31 -4.30 -5.18 15.02
CA SER A 31 -4.02 -6.32 15.89
C SER A 31 -2.63 -6.91 15.69
N LEU A 32 -2.16 -6.98 14.44
CA LEU A 32 -0.92 -7.66 14.06
C LEU A 32 0.27 -6.70 13.92
N GLY A 33 0.00 -5.41 13.74
CA GLY A 33 0.99 -4.35 13.48
C GLY A 33 1.54 -4.35 12.04
N ASP A 34 1.35 -5.45 11.30
CA ASP A 34 1.63 -5.59 9.88
C ASP A 34 0.78 -6.74 9.31
N ALA A 35 0.56 -6.75 8.01
CA ALA A 35 -0.15 -7.82 7.32
C ALA A 35 0.70 -8.38 6.18
N GLU A 36 0.69 -9.71 6.06
CA GLU A 36 1.28 -10.39 4.91
C GLU A 36 0.27 -10.39 3.75
N ILE A 37 0.59 -9.64 2.70
CA ILE A 37 -0.24 -9.46 1.52
C ILE A 37 0.53 -9.97 0.30
N PRO A 38 -0.05 -10.90 -0.48
CA PRO A 38 0.58 -11.39 -1.70
C PRO A 38 1.04 -10.24 -2.62
N SER A 39 2.30 -10.31 -3.05
CA SER A 39 2.92 -9.26 -3.88
C SER A 39 2.14 -8.90 -5.16
N LEU A 40 1.36 -9.83 -5.70
CA LEU A 40 0.47 -9.58 -6.83
C LEU A 40 -0.52 -8.45 -6.51
N PHE A 41 -1.13 -8.44 -5.32
CA PHE A 41 -2.09 -7.40 -4.95
C PHE A 41 -1.47 -6.02 -4.84
N PHE A 42 -0.20 -5.94 -4.40
CA PHE A 42 0.52 -4.66 -4.44
C PHE A 42 0.74 -4.18 -5.87
N LEU A 43 1.11 -5.07 -6.79
CA LEU A 43 1.30 -4.70 -8.20
C LEU A 43 0.00 -4.21 -8.86
N GLU A 44 -1.15 -4.79 -8.52
CA GLU A 44 -2.46 -4.35 -9.01
C GLU A 44 -2.80 -2.91 -8.58
N ILE A 45 -2.28 -2.44 -7.44
CA ILE A 45 -2.56 -1.10 -6.92
C ILE A 45 -1.44 -0.08 -7.18
N VAL A 46 -0.31 -0.49 -7.79
CA VAL A 46 0.82 0.42 -8.08
C VAL A 46 0.38 1.61 -8.94
N GLY A 47 -0.34 1.38 -10.04
CA GLY A 47 -0.76 2.46 -10.95
C GLY A 47 -1.58 3.55 -10.23
N PRO A 48 -2.67 3.20 -9.53
CA PRO A 48 -3.42 4.15 -8.70
C PRO A 48 -2.56 4.88 -7.65
N ILE A 49 -1.61 4.20 -7.01
CA ILE A 49 -0.70 4.81 -6.04
C ILE A 49 0.23 5.84 -6.70
N GLU A 50 0.81 5.51 -7.86
CA GLU A 50 1.67 6.44 -8.62
C GLU A 50 0.90 7.70 -9.02
N GLU A 51 -0.37 7.56 -9.46
CA GLU A 51 -1.24 8.68 -9.81
C GLU A 51 -1.62 9.55 -8.59
N ILE A 52 -1.95 8.94 -7.44
CA ILE A 52 -2.39 9.68 -6.24
C ILE A 52 -1.24 10.42 -5.58
N PHE A 53 -0.07 9.78 -5.46
CA PHE A 53 1.07 10.33 -4.71
C PHE A 53 2.14 10.97 -5.59
N GLY A 54 2.00 10.90 -6.93
CA GLY A 54 2.98 11.45 -7.87
C GLY A 54 4.34 10.77 -7.79
N VAL A 55 4.38 9.48 -7.43
CA VAL A 55 5.60 8.68 -7.27
C VAL A 55 5.79 7.74 -8.46
N SER A 56 6.98 7.14 -8.58
CA SER A 56 7.21 6.03 -9.51
C SER A 56 7.79 4.80 -8.80
N ILE A 57 7.06 3.70 -8.90
CA ILE A 57 7.29 2.43 -8.22
C ILE A 57 7.47 1.34 -9.28
N SER A 58 8.71 0.87 -9.46
CA SER A 58 8.96 -0.27 -10.34
C SER A 58 8.58 -1.59 -9.68
N ALA A 59 8.13 -2.56 -10.47
CA ALA A 59 7.83 -3.91 -9.98
C ALA A 59 9.02 -4.59 -9.28
N SER A 60 10.26 -4.33 -9.72
CA SER A 60 11.46 -4.84 -9.03
C SER A 60 11.63 -4.25 -7.63
N LYS A 61 11.37 -2.95 -7.42
CA LYS A 61 11.38 -2.34 -6.08
C LYS A 61 10.32 -2.98 -5.18
N VAL A 62 9.13 -3.25 -5.72
CA VAL A 62 8.07 -3.96 -4.98
C VAL A 62 8.58 -5.34 -4.55
N HIS A 63 9.10 -6.12 -5.48
CA HIS A 63 9.60 -7.46 -5.20
C HIS A 63 10.75 -7.48 -4.17
N GLU A 64 11.72 -6.57 -4.30
CA GLU A 64 12.91 -6.53 -3.45
C GLU A 64 12.64 -5.99 -2.05
N ARG A 65 11.77 -4.98 -1.92
CA ARG A 65 11.61 -4.20 -0.68
C ARG A 65 10.35 -4.53 0.10
N VAL A 66 9.26 -4.86 -0.58
CA VAL A 66 7.96 -5.03 0.07
C VAL A 66 7.89 -6.39 0.75
N LYS A 67 8.35 -7.45 0.06
CA LYS A 67 8.39 -8.83 0.59
C LYS A 67 7.07 -9.25 1.27
N SER A 68 5.96 -8.94 0.61
CA SER A 68 4.60 -9.16 1.11
C SER A 68 4.21 -8.38 2.38
N SER A 69 4.99 -7.43 2.88
CA SER A 69 4.63 -6.63 4.06
C SER A 69 3.87 -5.36 3.65
N PHE A 70 2.67 -5.18 4.20
CA PHE A 70 1.89 -3.95 4.05
C PHE A 70 2.69 -2.73 4.49
N LYS A 71 3.31 -2.79 5.66
CA LYS A 71 4.09 -1.67 6.21
C LYS A 71 5.27 -1.31 5.32
N ASN A 72 5.99 -2.30 4.77
CA ASN A 72 7.10 -2.04 3.87
C ASN A 72 6.63 -1.38 2.56
N PHE A 73 5.43 -1.70 2.08
CA PHE A 73 4.86 -1.02 0.92
C PHE A 73 4.52 0.44 1.23
N CYS A 74 3.87 0.71 2.37
CA CYS A 74 3.59 2.08 2.80
C CYS A 74 4.87 2.90 2.95
N ASN A 75 5.88 2.36 3.63
CA ASN A 75 7.19 3.00 3.78
C ASN A 75 7.85 3.31 2.43
N LEU A 76 7.76 2.38 1.47
CA LEU A 76 8.31 2.61 0.12
C LEU A 76 7.64 3.81 -0.56
N ILE A 77 6.32 3.94 -0.46
CA ILE A 77 5.57 5.06 -1.05
C ILE A 77 5.97 6.38 -0.37
N GLU A 78 6.00 6.40 0.97
CA GLU A 78 6.38 7.57 1.75
C GLU A 78 7.80 8.05 1.43
N GLU A 79 8.77 7.13 1.36
CA GLU A 79 10.15 7.46 1.00
C GLU A 79 10.26 8.07 -0.41
N LEU A 80 9.44 7.62 -1.36
CA LEU A 80 9.43 8.14 -2.72
C LEU A 80 8.72 9.50 -2.79
N HIS A 81 7.64 9.68 -2.02
CA HIS A 81 6.85 10.91 -1.99
C HIS A 81 7.62 12.07 -1.34
N TRP A 82 8.35 11.83 -0.25
CA TRP A 82 9.15 12.87 0.42
C TRP A 82 10.50 13.17 -0.23
N ARG A 83 10.92 12.39 -1.23
CA ARG A 83 12.14 12.66 -2.01
C ARG A 83 11.88 13.43 -3.31
N GLY A 84 10.62 13.76 -3.61
CA GLY A 84 10.19 14.55 -4.77
C GLY A 84 10.18 16.05 -4.53
#